data_AF-A0A1G1PMD3-F1
#
_entry.id   AF-A0A1G1PMD3-F1
#
_cell.length_a   1.000
_cell.length_b   1.000
_cell.length_c   1.000
_cell.angle_alpha   90.00
_cell.angle_beta   90.00
_cell.angle_gamma   90.00
#
_symmetry.space_group_name_H-M   'P 1'
#
loop_
_entity.id
_entity.type
_entity.pdbx_description
1 polymer ?
#
loop_
_entity_poly.entity_id
_entity_poly.type
_entity_poly.pdbx_seq_one_letter_code
_entity_poly.pdbx_strand_id
1 'polypeptide(L)'
;MRCRNAKGLLALFLDGKLEERRSQELKVHLNKCPACSKELGLLKETWNLLGEWKPIAPSPNFKAAFWRRASQGEETIVAERKPVFVLPGLRPRLVPVFATLTAIFIISVYLAHLSTVKDLQQLALTTKNEDIIMLRELDLAEDLEIIQNLPILEDLEAIDSIQS
;
A
#
# COMPACT_ATOMS: atom_id res chain seq x y z
N MET A 1 2.50 -20.32 -20.26
CA MET A 1 3.46 -19.52 -19.47
C MET A 1 4.82 -19.47 -20.18
N ARG A 2 5.51 -18.31 -20.12
CA ARG A 2 6.88 -18.12 -20.64
C ARG A 2 7.93 -18.55 -19.62
N CYS A 3 9.10 -19.03 -20.06
CA CYS A 3 10.16 -19.53 -19.18
C CYS A 3 10.64 -18.49 -18.15
N ARG A 4 10.77 -17.21 -18.55
CA ARG A 4 11.15 -16.11 -17.63
C ARG A 4 10.21 -16.02 -16.42
N ASN A 5 8.91 -16.16 -16.66
CA ASN A 5 7.91 -16.13 -15.60
C ASN A 5 7.96 -17.41 -14.75
N ALA A 6 8.14 -18.57 -15.38
CA ALA A 6 8.26 -19.85 -14.68
C ALA A 6 9.42 -19.82 -13.67
N LYS A 7 10.60 -19.35 -14.11
CA LYS A 7 11.80 -19.19 -13.28
C LYS A 7 11.55 -18.35 -12.02
N GLY A 8 10.88 -17.20 -12.18
CA GLY A 8 10.54 -16.32 -11.06
C GLY A 8 9.58 -16.94 -10.05
N LEU A 9 8.85 -18.00 -10.43
CA LEU A 9 7.90 -18.69 -9.56
C LEU A 9 8.45 -19.96 -8.91
N LEU A 10 9.63 -20.45 -9.32
CA LEU A 10 10.17 -21.73 -8.81
C LEU A 10 10.43 -21.72 -7.30
N ALA A 11 10.98 -20.62 -6.76
CA ALA A 11 11.24 -20.49 -5.33
C ALA A 11 9.93 -20.49 -4.51
N LEU A 12 8.94 -19.72 -4.95
CA LEU A 12 7.61 -19.67 -4.31
C LEU A 12 6.88 -21.01 -4.39
N PHE A 13 7.09 -21.76 -5.47
CA PHE A 13 6.55 -23.09 -5.66
C PHE A 13 7.17 -24.11 -4.69
N LEU A 14 8.50 -24.09 -4.53
CA LEU A 14 9.19 -24.97 -3.56
C LEU A 14 8.78 -24.68 -2.12
N ASP A 15 8.60 -23.41 -1.78
CA ASP A 15 8.14 -22.96 -0.46
C ASP A 15 6.65 -23.27 -0.18
N GLY A 16 5.89 -23.74 -1.18
CA GLY A 16 4.45 -23.96 -1.06
C GLY A 16 3.63 -22.67 -0.91
N LYS A 17 4.20 -21.50 -1.25
CA LYS A 17 3.58 -20.17 -1.10
C LYS A 17 2.89 -19.67 -2.38
N LEU A 18 2.87 -20.48 -3.43
CA LEU A 18 2.26 -20.11 -4.71
C LEU A 18 0.76 -20.44 -4.70
N GLU A 19 -0.06 -19.50 -5.17
CA GLU A 19 -1.51 -19.71 -5.33
C GLU A 19 -1.80 -20.94 -6.21
N GLU A 20 -2.83 -21.72 -5.88
CA GLU A 20 -3.14 -23.01 -6.51
C GLU A 20 -3.25 -22.92 -8.04
N ARG A 21 -3.94 -21.91 -8.57
CA ARG A 21 -4.05 -21.70 -10.04
C ARG A 21 -2.68 -21.53 -10.70
N ARG A 22 -1.80 -20.71 -10.12
CA ARG A 22 -0.44 -20.49 -10.64
C ARG A 22 0.44 -21.71 -10.47
N SER A 23 0.25 -22.48 -9.40
CA SER A 23 0.92 -23.75 -9.16
C SER A 23 0.59 -24.77 -10.25
N GLN A 24 -0.69 -24.88 -10.65
CA GLN A 24 -1.11 -25.75 -11.74
C GLN A 24 -0.53 -25.32 -13.09
N GLU A 25 -0.59 -24.02 -13.42
CA GLU A 25 0.02 -23.47 -14.64
C GLU A 25 1.53 -23.74 -14.71
N LEU A 26 2.22 -23.64 -13.56
CA LEU A 26 3.63 -23.95 -13.44
C LEU A 26 3.93 -25.44 -13.64
N LYS A 27 3.16 -26.33 -13.03
CA LYS A 27 3.28 -27.79 -13.23
C LYS A 27 3.11 -28.17 -14.70
N VAL A 28 2.11 -27.61 -15.39
CA VAL A 28 1.91 -27.86 -16.83
C VAL A 28 3.12 -27.42 -17.65
N HIS A 29 3.75 -26.29 -17.32
CA HIS A 29 4.95 -25.84 -18.01
C HIS A 29 6.17 -26.70 -17.70
N LEU A 30 6.37 -27.11 -16.45
CA LEU A 30 7.49 -27.97 -16.05
C LEU A 30 7.44 -29.33 -16.78
N ASN A 31 6.25 -29.86 -17.05
CA ASN A 31 6.07 -31.08 -17.84
C ASN A 31 6.43 -30.91 -19.32
N LYS A 32 6.34 -29.68 -19.86
CA LYS A 32 6.60 -29.38 -21.27
C LYS A 32 8.01 -28.81 -21.52
N CYS A 33 8.64 -28.20 -20.51
CA CYS A 33 9.90 -27.50 -20.65
C CYS A 33 11.01 -28.16 -19.82
N PRO A 34 11.96 -28.88 -20.46
CA PRO A 34 13.04 -29.56 -19.74
C PRO A 34 14.02 -28.59 -19.08
N ALA A 35 14.22 -27.38 -19.64
CA ALA A 35 15.09 -26.37 -19.06
C ALA A 35 14.59 -25.90 -17.67
N CYS A 36 13.30 -25.57 -17.56
CA CYS A 36 12.70 -25.15 -16.29
C CYS A 36 12.61 -26.30 -15.28
N SER A 37 12.39 -27.53 -15.76
CA SER A 37 12.42 -28.73 -14.90
C SER A 37 13.80 -28.97 -14.30
N LYS A 38 14.86 -28.84 -15.11
CA LYS A 38 16.25 -28.94 -14.64
C LYS A 38 16.58 -27.88 -13.59
N GLU A 39 16.13 -26.65 -13.79
CA GLU A 39 16.35 -25.54 -12.86
C GLU A 39 15.64 -25.74 -11.52
N LEU A 40 14.41 -26.27 -11.53
CA LEU A 40 13.72 -26.69 -10.32
C LEU A 40 14.51 -27.78 -9.58
N GLY A 41 15.08 -28.75 -10.31
CA GLY A 41 15.95 -29.78 -9.76
C GLY A 41 17.17 -29.22 -9.05
N LEU A 42 17.91 -28.33 -9.71
CA LEU A 42 19.09 -27.66 -9.15
C LEU A 42 18.75 -26.84 -7.89
N LEU A 43 17.60 -26.15 -7.91
CA LEU A 43 17.15 -25.37 -6.76
C LEU A 43 16.83 -26.29 -5.57
N LYS A 44 16.17 -27.43 -5.81
CA LYS A 44 15.89 -28.43 -4.77
C LYS A 44 17.16 -29.07 -4.22
N GLU A 45 18.14 -29.36 -5.07
CA GLU A 45 19.44 -29.89 -4.65
C GLU A 45 20.20 -28.89 -3.78
N THR A 46 20.19 -27.61 -4.17
CA THR A 46 20.77 -26.52 -3.36
C THR A 46 20.15 -26.50 -1.95
N TRP A 47 18.82 -26.58 -1.86
CA TRP A 47 18.12 -26.64 -0.57
C TRP A 47 18.50 -27.87 0.25
N ASN A 48 18.66 -29.03 -0.37
CA ASN A 48 19.09 -30.24 0.33
C ASN A 48 20.52 -30.13 0.88
N LEU A 49 21.42 -29.43 0.16
CA LEU A 49 22.79 -29.19 0.62
C LEU A 49 22.85 -28.27 1.85
N LEU A 50 21.92 -27.33 1.99
CA LEU A 50 21.81 -26.52 3.20
C LEU A 50 21.42 -27.36 4.44
N GLY A 51 20.86 -28.55 4.23
CA GLY A 51 20.47 -29.49 5.27
C GLY A 51 19.22 -29.09 6.03
N GLU A 52 18.66 -30.03 6.78
CA GLU A 52 17.53 -29.75 7.67
C GLU A 52 18.00 -29.00 8.92
N TRP A 53 17.42 -27.83 9.16
CA TRP A 53 17.59 -27.11 10.41
C TRP A 53 16.99 -27.94 11.56
N LYS A 54 17.84 -28.50 12.42
CA LYS A 54 17.37 -29.21 13.62
C LYS A 54 16.91 -28.19 14.66
N PRO A 55 15.63 -28.17 15.06
CA PRO A 55 15.17 -27.26 16.10
C PRO A 55 15.86 -27.62 17.41
N ILE A 56 16.69 -26.70 17.91
CA ILE A 56 17.32 -26.81 19.21
C ILE A 56 16.28 -26.40 20.25
N ALA A 57 15.95 -27.29 21.17
CA ALA A 57 15.08 -26.96 22.28
C ALA A 57 15.78 -25.91 23.18
N PRO A 58 15.14 -24.78 23.49
CA PRO A 58 15.72 -23.80 24.40
C PRO A 58 15.85 -24.41 25.81
N SER A 59 16.83 -23.95 26.58
CA SER A 59 16.95 -24.37 27.98
C SER A 59 15.70 -24.00 28.78
N PRO A 60 15.34 -24.75 29.84
CA PRO A 60 14.11 -24.50 30.62
C PRO A 60 13.97 -23.05 31.12
N ASN A 61 15.10 -22.38 31.39
CA ASN A 61 15.16 -21.01 31.89
C ASN A 61 15.37 -19.94 30.81
N PHE A 62 15.44 -20.31 29.52
CA PHE A 62 15.71 -19.39 28.43
C PHE A 62 14.68 -18.25 28.37
N LYS A 63 13.38 -18.56 28.47
CA LYS A 63 12.32 -17.54 28.43
C LYS A 63 12.45 -16.53 29.58
N ALA A 64 12.68 -17.02 30.80
CA ALA A 64 12.83 -16.17 31.98
C ALA A 64 14.09 -15.28 31.90
N ALA A 65 15.21 -15.84 31.41
CA ALA A 65 16.45 -15.09 31.22
C ALA A 65 16.34 -14.07 30.08
N PHE A 66 15.65 -14.41 29.00
CA PHE A 66 15.38 -13.52 27.87
C PHE A 66 14.58 -12.30 28.31
N TRP A 67 13.42 -12.50 28.96
CA TRP A 67 12.56 -11.41 29.40
C TRP A 67 13.23 -10.49 30.43
N ARG A 68 14.04 -11.07 31.33
CA ARG A 68 14.83 -10.29 32.28
C ARG A 68 15.84 -9.37 31.60
N ARG A 69 16.50 -9.83 30.54
CA ARG A 69 17.44 -8.99 29.76
C ARG A 69 16.70 -7.95 28.91
N ALA A 70 15.56 -8.31 28.34
CA ALA A 70 14.74 -7.42 27.53
C ALA A 70 14.23 -6.23 28.36
N SER A 71 13.73 -6.47 29.58
CA SER A 71 13.23 -5.42 30.47
C SER A 71 14.36 -4.52 31.03
N GLN A 72 15.55 -5.07 31.24
CA GLN A 72 16.71 -4.28 31.70
C GLN A 72 17.20 -3.26 30.67
N GLY A 73 17.00 -3.53 29.37
CA GLY A 73 17.30 -2.57 28.30
C GLY A 73 16.31 -1.39 28.25
N GLU A 74 15.08 -1.58 28.73
CA GLU A 74 14.05 -0.53 28.78
C GLU A 74 14.28 0.44 29.94
N GLU A 75 14.76 -0.03 31.10
CA GLU A 75 14.99 0.81 32.28
C GLU A 75 16.05 1.90 32.06
N THR A 76 17.00 1.70 31.13
CA THR A 76 17.98 2.74 30.79
C THR A 76 17.47 3.83 29.84
N ILE A 77 16.34 3.61 29.14
CA ILE A 77 15.73 4.61 28.24
C ILE A 77 14.60 5.39 28.92
N VAL A 78 14.18 4.97 30.11
CA VAL A 78 13.29 5.74 31.01
C VAL A 78 14.09 6.49 32.07
N ALA A 79 15.32 6.90 31.75
CA ALA A 79 16.01 7.93 32.52
C ALA A 79 15.26 9.26 32.36
N GLU A 80 14.44 9.58 33.36
CA GLU A 80 13.92 10.91 33.67
C GLU A 80 13.35 11.71 32.48
N ARG A 81 12.15 11.37 32.03
CA ARG A 81 11.28 12.39 31.38
C ARG A 81 10.86 13.41 32.45
N LYS A 82 11.77 14.32 32.82
CA LYS A 82 11.38 15.57 33.48
C LYS A 82 10.44 16.30 32.53
N PRO A 83 9.26 16.78 32.97
CA PRO A 83 8.44 17.60 32.11
C PRO A 83 9.23 18.86 31.75
N VAL A 84 9.71 18.94 30.50
CA VAL A 84 10.55 20.03 29.98
C VAL A 84 9.80 21.36 29.89
N PHE A 85 8.54 21.42 30.34
CA PHE A 85 7.71 22.61 30.19
C PHE A 85 6.86 22.92 31.42
N VAL A 86 7.50 23.14 32.55
CA VAL A 86 6.87 23.87 33.67
C VAL A 86 7.59 25.21 33.77
N LEU A 87 6.98 26.27 33.22
CA LEU A 87 7.50 27.63 33.40
C LEU A 87 7.48 27.97 34.90
N PRO A 88 8.63 28.27 35.53
CA PRO A 88 8.68 28.61 36.94
C PRO A 88 8.17 30.04 37.10
N GLY A 89 6.90 30.22 37.50
CA GLY A 89 6.36 31.53 37.83
C GLY A 89 4.93 31.80 37.38
N LEU A 90 4.34 30.95 36.52
CA LEU A 90 2.91 31.06 36.22
C LEU A 90 2.10 30.51 37.40
N ARG A 91 1.56 31.41 38.22
CA ARG A 91 0.63 31.05 39.30
C ARG A 91 -0.52 30.24 38.68
N PRO A 92 -0.85 29.04 39.19
CA PRO A 92 -1.89 28.15 38.62
C PRO A 92 -3.30 28.76 38.61
N ARG A 93 -3.46 30.01 39.07
CA ARG A 93 -4.71 30.76 39.14
C ARG A 93 -5.09 31.48 37.83
N LEU A 94 -4.17 31.59 36.86
CA LEU A 94 -4.45 32.20 35.54
C LEU A 94 -4.81 31.18 34.45
N VAL A 95 -4.60 29.89 34.71
CA VAL A 95 -4.96 28.78 33.82
C VAL A 95 -6.43 28.79 33.36
N PRO A 96 -7.45 29.08 34.20
CA PRO A 96 -8.83 29.08 33.73
C PRO A 96 -9.15 30.23 32.77
N VAL A 97 -8.42 31.36 32.84
CA VAL A 97 -8.67 32.53 31.99
C VAL A 97 -8.18 32.31 30.57
N PHE A 98 -7.01 31.69 30.40
CA PHE A 98 -6.50 31.37 29.07
C PHE A 98 -7.30 30.26 28.40
N ALA A 99 -7.74 29.25 29.17
CA ALA A 99 -8.57 28.16 28.64
C ALA A 99 -9.91 28.67 28.07
N THR A 100 -10.59 29.59 28.77
CA THR A 100 -11.85 30.16 28.28
C THR A 100 -11.65 31.03 27.05
N LEU A 101 -10.59 31.84 26.99
CA LEU A 101 -10.26 32.66 25.81
C LEU A 101 -9.95 31.79 24.59
N THR A 102 -9.21 30.70 24.75
CA THR A 102 -8.94 29.77 23.63
C THR A 102 -10.20 29.05 23.16
N ALA A 103 -11.07 28.63 24.08
CA ALA A 103 -12.33 27.98 23.73
C ALA A 103 -13.26 28.94 22.97
N ILE A 104 -13.38 30.19 23.42
CA ILE A 104 -14.16 31.23 22.74
C ILE A 104 -13.59 31.52 21.34
N PHE A 105 -12.27 31.61 21.20
CA PHE A 105 -11.63 31.82 19.91
C PHE A 105 -11.90 30.67 18.93
N ILE A 106 -11.77 29.42 19.38
CA ILE A 106 -12.05 28.23 18.56
C ILE A 106 -13.52 28.18 18.16
N ILE A 107 -14.46 28.46 19.07
CA ILE A 107 -15.89 28.50 18.78
C ILE A 107 -16.23 29.63 17.79
N SER A 108 -15.62 30.80 17.96
CA SER A 108 -15.79 31.93 17.04
C SER A 108 -15.32 31.61 15.62
N VAL A 109 -14.13 31.01 15.48
CA VAL A 109 -13.60 30.57 14.19
C VAL A 109 -14.49 29.49 13.56
N TYR A 110 -14.97 28.54 14.36
CA TYR A 110 -15.85 27.47 13.89
C TYR A 110 -17.20 28.02 13.37
N LEU A 111 -17.80 28.96 14.11
CA LEU A 111 -19.04 29.62 13.68
C LEU A 111 -18.84 30.47 12.43
N ALA A 112 -17.73 31.20 12.32
CA ALA A 112 -17.39 31.97 11.13
C ALA A 112 -17.16 31.06 9.90
N HIS A 113 -16.51 29.92 10.08
CA HIS A 113 -16.33 28.94 9.00
C HIS A 113 -17.68 28.39 8.53
N LEU A 114 -18.58 28.06 9.47
CA LEU A 114 -19.93 27.60 9.16
C LEU A 114 -20.78 28.68 8.44
N SER A 115 -20.65 29.96 8.79
CA SER A 115 -21.35 31.04 8.09
C SER A 115 -20.82 31.23 6.67
N THR A 116 -19.50 31.20 6.48
CA THR A 116 -18.86 31.35 5.15
C THR A 116 -19.31 30.25 4.19
N VAL A 117 -19.44 29.01 4.66
CA VAL A 117 -19.92 27.88 3.83
C VAL A 117 -21.39 28.03 3.44
N LYS A 118 -22.25 28.57 4.33
CA LYS A 118 -23.66 28.83 4.02
C LYS A 118 -23.82 29.92 2.96
N ASP A 119 -23.00 30.97 3.03
CA ASP A 119 -23.01 32.07 2.06
C ASP A 119 -22.57 31.59 0.66
N LEU A 120 -21.55 30.72 0.59
CA LEU A 120 -21.12 30.09 -0.68
C LEU A 120 -22.21 29.20 -1.28
N GLN A 121 -23.00 28.51 -0.45
CA GLN A 121 -24.07 27.65 -0.93
C GLN A 121 -25.26 28.45 -1.49
N GLN A 122 -25.56 29.63 -0.94
CA GLN A 122 -26.57 30.52 -1.53
C GLN A 122 -26.12 31.09 -2.87
N LEU A 123 -24.84 31.46 -3.00
CA LEU A 123 -24.26 31.93 -4.26
C LEU A 123 -24.24 30.82 -5.34
N ALA A 124 -23.94 29.58 -4.95
CA ALA A 124 -23.93 28.44 -5.87
C ALA A 124 -25.34 28.06 -6.38
N LEU A 125 -26.39 28.29 -5.58
CA LEU A 125 -27.78 28.05 -5.98
C LEU A 125 -28.30 29.07 -7.00
N THR A 126 -27.83 30.33 -6.94
CA THR A 126 -28.16 31.35 -7.95
C THR A 126 -27.41 31.13 -9.26
N THR A 127 -26.10 30.81 -9.20
CA THR A 127 -25.28 30.51 -10.40
C THR A 127 -25.78 29.26 -11.14
N LYS A 128 -26.13 28.20 -10.41
CA LYS A 128 -26.65 26.97 -11.03
C LYS A 128 -27.94 27.18 -11.84
N ASN A 129 -28.76 28.16 -11.47
CA ASN A 129 -30.02 28.44 -12.17
C ASN A 129 -29.80 29.22 -13.48
N GLU A 130 -28.73 30.03 -13.56
CA GLU A 130 -28.34 30.75 -14.78
C GLU A 130 -27.58 29.83 -15.77
N ASP A 131 -26.73 28.94 -15.28
CA ASP A 131 -25.94 28.02 -16.13
C ASP A 131 -26.80 26.93 -16.81
N ILE A 132 -27.90 26.49 -16.15
CA ILE A 132 -28.84 25.50 -16.72
C ILE A 132 -29.56 26.04 -17.97
N ILE A 133 -29.66 27.37 -18.13
CA ILE A 133 -30.30 27.99 -19.30
C ILE A 133 -29.33 28.01 -20.50
N MET A 134 -28.01 28.14 -20.27
CA MET A 134 -27.01 28.15 -21.36
C MET A 134 -26.65 26.77 -21.90
N LEU A 135 -26.73 25.71 -21.07
CA LEU A 135 -26.30 24.36 -21.48
C LEU A 135 -27.31 23.64 -22.39
N ARG A 136 -28.53 24.15 -22.56
CA ARG A 136 -29.57 23.51 -23.40
C ARG A 136 -29.40 23.77 -24.90
N GLU A 137 -28.56 24.73 -25.29
CA GLU A 137 -28.31 25.08 -26.70
C GLU A 137 -27.07 24.39 -27.32
N LEU A 138 -26.29 23.61 -26.56
CA LEU A 138 -25.00 23.08 -27.02
C LEU A 138 -24.86 21.54 -27.10
N ASP A 139 -25.89 20.75 -26.76
CA ASP A 139 -25.77 19.28 -26.73
C ASP A 139 -26.28 18.59 -28.02
N LEU A 140 -25.83 19.05 -29.19
CA LEU A 140 -26.20 18.45 -30.48
C LEU A 140 -25.03 18.37 -31.47
N ALA A 141 -23.84 17.92 -31.07
CA ALA A 141 -22.77 17.48 -32.01
C ALA A 141 -21.53 16.83 -31.36
N GLU A 142 -21.64 15.87 -30.44
CA GLU A 142 -20.46 15.09 -30.01
C GLU A 142 -20.71 13.56 -30.02
N ASP A 143 -21.56 13.12 -30.95
CA ASP A 143 -21.58 11.73 -31.41
C ASP A 143 -20.71 11.62 -32.67
N LEU A 144 -19.78 10.66 -32.62
CA LEU A 144 -18.84 10.17 -33.65
C LEU A 144 -17.39 10.73 -33.67
N GLU A 145 -16.48 9.75 -33.69
CA GLU A 145 -15.06 9.79 -34.13
C GLU A 145 -13.94 9.91 -33.08
N ILE A 146 -13.89 9.00 -32.10
CA ILE A 146 -12.59 8.55 -31.56
C ILE A 146 -12.54 7.00 -31.46
N ILE A 147 -12.58 6.34 -32.62
CA ILE A 147 -11.99 4.99 -32.80
C ILE A 147 -11.00 5.09 -33.98
N GLN A 148 -10.00 5.96 -33.86
CA GLN A 148 -9.00 6.13 -34.92
C GLN A 148 -7.54 6.08 -34.46
N ASN A 149 -7.21 5.66 -33.22
CA ASN A 149 -5.81 5.58 -32.80
C ASN A 149 -5.51 4.59 -31.66
N LEU A 150 -5.80 3.29 -31.87
CA LEU A 150 -5.07 2.23 -31.15
C LEU A 150 -4.53 1.25 -32.20
N PRO A 151 -3.23 1.36 -32.56
CA PRO A 151 -2.58 0.50 -33.54
C PRO A 151 -2.41 -0.89 -32.92
N ILE A 152 -3.43 -1.71 -33.09
CA ILE A 152 -3.44 -3.13 -32.79
C ILE A 152 -3.71 -3.77 -34.15
N LEU A 153 -2.75 -4.57 -34.66
CA LEU A 153 -2.76 -5.37 -35.90
C LEU A 153 -1.83 -4.93 -37.05
N GLU A 154 -0.62 -4.42 -36.79
CA GLU A 154 0.38 -4.17 -37.86
C GLU A 154 1.69 -4.98 -37.69
N ASP A 155 1.60 -6.20 -37.16
CA ASP A 155 2.78 -7.10 -37.12
C ASP A 155 2.42 -8.56 -37.44
N LEU A 156 1.41 -8.74 -38.30
CA LEU A 156 1.04 -10.04 -38.89
C LEU A 156 1.79 -10.35 -40.19
N GLU A 157 2.76 -9.52 -40.60
CA GLU A 157 3.51 -9.67 -41.85
C GLU A 157 4.84 -10.45 -41.71
N ALA A 158 5.16 -10.99 -40.53
CA ALA A 158 6.40 -11.72 -40.28
C ALA A 158 6.31 -13.26 -40.44
N ILE A 159 5.24 -13.82 -41.02
CA ILE A 159 5.05 -15.28 -41.18
C ILE A 159 5.04 -15.74 -42.65
N ASP A 160 5.78 -15.07 -43.55
CA ASP A 160 5.96 -15.58 -44.93
C ASP A 160 7.44 -15.77 -45.34
N SER A 161 8.38 -15.70 -44.38
CA SER A 161 9.82 -15.88 -44.64
C SER A 161 10.39 -17.24 -44.23
N ILE A 162 9.54 -18.26 -43.99
CA ILE A 162 10.01 -19.64 -43.75
C ILE A 162 9.19 -20.63 -44.60
N GLN A 163 9.31 -20.52 -45.92
CA GLN A 163 9.04 -21.64 -46.81
C GLN A 163 9.99 -21.57 -48.03
N SER A 164 11.24 -21.96 -47.79
CA SER A 164 12.12 -22.56 -48.80
C SER A 164 12.02 -24.07 -48.71
#